data_AF-A0A9P8CHK0-F1
#
_entry.id   AF-A0A9P8CHK0-F1
#
_cell.length_a   1.000
_cell.length_b   1.000
_cell.length_c   1.000
_cell.angle_alpha   90.00
_cell.angle_beta   90.00
_cell.angle_gamma   90.00
#
_symmetry.space_group_name_H-M   'P 1'
#
loop_
_entity.id
_entity.type
_entity.pdbx_description
1 polymer ?
#
loop_
_entity_poly.entity_id
_entity_poly.type
_entity_poly.pdbx_seq_one_letter_code
_entity_poly.pdbx_strand_id
1 'polypeptide(L)'
;MPSPHLFPDPSATLPRSPATSASPTSPPTAAGKAKIKRPPNAFILYRQHWHPIVVARNPNAHNNQISRIIGTMWQQSSDDEREPFRLLAVEKKAEKLRAHPDYRYQPRKSSEKRRRMTKNKVAALRA
;
A
#
# COMPACT_ATOMS: atom_id res chain seq x y z
N MET A 1 -3.88 38.52 -47.33
CA MET A 1 -4.71 38.68 -46.12
C MET A 1 -4.36 37.58 -45.12
N PRO A 2 -3.84 37.92 -43.94
CA PRO A 2 -3.88 37.02 -42.79
C PRO A 2 -4.64 37.64 -41.61
N SER A 3 -5.69 36.96 -41.15
CA SER A 3 -6.38 37.19 -39.87
C SER A 3 -6.07 36.03 -38.91
N PRO A 4 -6.42 36.10 -37.61
CA PRO A 4 -5.64 36.74 -36.55
C PRO A 4 -5.26 35.72 -35.45
N HIS A 5 -3.99 35.64 -35.05
CA HIS A 5 -3.61 34.79 -33.93
C HIS A 5 -3.95 35.49 -32.61
N LEU A 6 -5.10 35.12 -32.08
CA LEU A 6 -5.67 35.56 -30.81
C LEU A 6 -4.70 35.19 -29.68
N PHE A 7 -4.15 36.20 -29.01
CA PHE A 7 -3.37 36.05 -27.79
C PHE A 7 -4.26 35.44 -26.68
N PRO A 8 -3.81 34.43 -25.93
CA PRO A 8 -4.54 33.99 -24.74
C PRO A 8 -4.31 34.98 -23.59
N ASP A 9 -5.42 35.48 -23.05
CA ASP A 9 -5.50 36.40 -21.91
C ASP A 9 -4.96 35.75 -20.61
N PRO A 10 -4.06 36.41 -19.84
CA PRO A 10 -3.59 35.94 -18.56
C PRO A 10 -4.46 36.48 -17.42
N SER A 11 -5.71 36.01 -17.29
CA SER A 11 -6.53 36.28 -16.11
C SER A 11 -6.67 35.07 -15.22
N ALA A 12 -6.09 35.24 -14.03
CA ALA A 12 -6.03 34.33 -12.91
C ALA A 12 -7.38 33.66 -12.60
N THR A 13 -7.37 32.33 -12.58
CA THR A 13 -8.25 31.56 -11.70
C THR A 13 -7.43 30.43 -11.10
N LEU A 14 -7.03 30.63 -9.85
CA LEU A 14 -6.35 29.66 -9.01
C LEU A 14 -7.20 28.38 -8.91
N PRO A 15 -6.66 27.18 -9.21
CA PRO A 15 -7.33 25.96 -8.82
C PRO A 15 -7.26 25.81 -7.30
N ARG A 16 -8.42 25.91 -6.66
CA ARG A 16 -8.65 25.61 -5.24
C ARG A 16 -8.14 24.20 -4.94
N SER A 17 -7.18 24.10 -4.02
CA SER A 17 -6.66 22.84 -3.49
C SER A 17 -7.79 21.93 -3.02
N PRO A 18 -7.80 20.63 -3.36
CA PRO A 18 -8.43 19.66 -2.49
C PRO A 18 -7.45 19.35 -1.35
N ALA A 19 -7.87 19.64 -0.12
CA ALA A 19 -7.26 19.06 1.07
C ALA A 19 -7.46 17.53 1.02
N THR A 20 -6.46 16.82 0.49
CA THR A 20 -6.45 15.35 0.51
C THR A 20 -5.86 14.88 1.82
N SER A 21 -6.67 14.91 2.87
CA SER A 21 -6.52 13.96 3.97
C SER A 21 -6.78 12.54 3.43
N ALA A 22 -6.03 11.59 3.98
CA ALA A 22 -6.21 10.14 3.88
C ALA A 22 -5.43 9.37 2.79
N SER A 23 -4.28 8.87 3.25
CA SER A 23 -3.77 7.49 3.10
C SER A 23 -3.29 6.98 1.72
N PRO A 24 -2.07 6.41 1.64
CA PRO A 24 -1.56 5.77 0.42
C PRO A 24 -2.33 4.46 0.16
N THR A 25 -3.39 4.56 -0.64
CA THR A 25 -4.15 3.42 -1.12
C THR A 25 -3.34 2.74 -2.23
N SER A 26 -2.81 1.55 -1.93
CA SER A 26 -2.19 0.68 -2.91
C SER A 26 -3.12 0.42 -4.11
N PRO A 27 -2.60 0.28 -5.34
CA PRO A 27 -3.42 0.27 -6.56
C PRO A 27 -4.51 -0.83 -6.54
N PRO A 28 -5.72 -0.53 -7.05
CA PRO A 28 -6.80 -1.51 -7.16
C PRO A 28 -6.47 -2.48 -8.30
N THR A 29 -6.05 -3.70 -7.96
CA THR A 29 -5.92 -4.77 -8.94
C THR A 29 -7.29 -5.42 -9.17
N ALA A 30 -7.83 -5.13 -10.36
CA ALA A 30 -8.74 -5.91 -11.21
C ALA A 30 -9.98 -6.60 -10.58
N ALA A 31 -11.12 -6.28 -11.20
CA ALA A 31 -12.47 -6.78 -10.97
C ALA A 31 -12.59 -8.28 -10.65
N GLY A 32 -13.27 -8.57 -9.54
CA GLY A 32 -13.68 -9.89 -9.10
C GLY A 32 -13.88 -9.90 -7.59
N LYS A 33 -15.14 -9.74 -7.13
CA LYS A 33 -15.60 -9.73 -5.72
C LYS A 33 -14.57 -9.14 -4.74
N ALA A 34 -14.61 -7.83 -4.52
CA ALA A 34 -13.66 -7.08 -3.70
C ALA A 34 -13.35 -7.81 -2.37
N LYS A 35 -12.22 -8.52 -2.33
CA LYS A 35 -11.81 -9.29 -1.16
C LYS A 35 -11.35 -8.30 -0.09
N ILE A 36 -12.04 -8.29 1.06
CA ILE A 36 -11.68 -7.45 2.19
C ILE A 36 -10.23 -7.77 2.60
N LYS A 37 -9.35 -6.78 2.45
CA LYS A 37 -7.94 -6.89 2.85
C LYS A 37 -7.86 -7.03 4.37
N ARG A 38 -6.82 -7.70 4.85
CA ARG A 38 -6.56 -7.84 6.29
C ARG A 38 -6.26 -6.47 6.90
N PRO A 39 -6.71 -6.20 8.14
CA PRO A 39 -6.24 -5.01 8.85
C PRO A 39 -4.71 -5.09 9.03
N PRO A 40 -3.99 -3.96 8.88
CA PRO A 40 -2.55 -3.92 9.06
C PRO A 40 -2.20 -4.17 10.54
N ASN A 41 -1.14 -4.94 10.79
CA ASN A 41 -0.59 -5.08 12.14
C ASN A 41 0.44 -3.95 12.42
N ALA A 42 0.96 -3.89 13.65
CA ALA A 42 1.91 -2.87 14.07
C ALA A 42 3.14 -2.78 13.15
N PHE A 43 3.72 -3.93 12.80
CA PHE A 43 4.87 -3.99 11.88
C PHE A 43 4.54 -3.50 10.47
N ILE A 44 3.34 -3.77 9.95
CA ILE A 44 2.93 -3.28 8.62
C ILE A 44 2.79 -1.76 8.64
N LEU A 45 2.26 -1.17 9.71
CA LEU A 45 2.19 0.29 9.88
C LEU A 45 3.58 0.91 9.98
N TYR A 46 4.46 0.32 10.79
CA TYR A 46 5.85 0.75 10.90
C TYR A 46 6.57 0.67 9.56
N ARG A 47 6.45 -0.46 8.84
CA ARG A 47 7.02 -0.62 7.50
C ARG A 47 6.50 0.45 6.55
N GLN A 48 5.20 0.77 6.56
CA GLN A 48 4.66 1.81 5.67
C GLN A 48 5.35 3.16 5.86
N HIS A 49 5.70 3.50 7.11
CA HIS A 49 6.42 4.73 7.41
C HIS A 49 7.88 4.70 6.95
N TRP A 50 8.61 3.61 7.26
CA TRP A 50 10.05 3.53 7.01
C TRP A 50 10.43 3.08 5.59
N HIS A 51 9.55 2.37 4.90
CA HIS A 51 9.80 1.85 3.56
C HIS A 51 10.26 2.91 2.54
N PRO A 52 9.58 4.06 2.35
CA PRO A 52 10.05 5.07 1.41
C PRO A 52 11.45 5.60 1.76
N ILE A 53 11.77 5.71 3.06
CA ILE A 53 13.07 6.17 3.53
C ILE A 53 14.17 5.15 3.18
N VAL A 54 13.92 3.86 3.44
CA VAL A 54 14.90 2.80 3.14
C VAL A 54 15.08 2.60 1.64
N VAL A 55 14.02 2.75 0.84
CA VAL A 55 14.10 2.71 -0.64
C VAL A 55 14.86 3.91 -1.17
N ALA A 56 14.62 5.12 -0.66
CA ALA A 56 15.37 6.31 -1.08
C ALA A 56 16.87 6.19 -0.78
N ARG A 57 17.24 5.58 0.35
CA ARG A 57 18.64 5.28 0.71
C ARG A 57 19.24 4.13 -0.10
N ASN A 58 18.41 3.24 -0.65
CA ASN A 58 18.84 2.06 -1.39
C ASN A 58 18.02 1.91 -2.68
N PRO A 59 18.20 2.80 -3.67
CA PRO A 59 17.35 2.85 -4.86
C PRO A 59 17.44 1.57 -5.73
N ASN A 60 18.52 0.80 -5.60
CA ASN A 60 18.73 -0.46 -6.33
C ASN A 60 18.46 -1.72 -5.48
N ALA A 61 18.12 -1.57 -4.20
CA ALA A 61 17.90 -2.73 -3.33
C ALA A 61 16.56 -3.40 -3.63
N HIS A 62 16.58 -4.73 -3.69
CA HIS A 62 15.37 -5.49 -3.92
C HIS A 62 14.46 -5.46 -2.67
N ASN A 63 13.13 -5.54 -2.87
CA ASN A 63 12.14 -5.51 -1.77
C ASN A 63 12.41 -6.52 -0.65
N ASN A 64 13.03 -7.67 -0.97
CA ASN A 64 13.45 -8.66 0.03
C ASN A 64 14.50 -8.11 0.99
N GLN A 65 15.47 -7.34 0.48
CA GLN A 65 16.49 -6.68 1.31
C GLN A 65 15.88 -5.55 2.13
N ILE A 66 15.03 -4.71 1.52
CA ILE A 66 14.30 -3.65 2.22
C ILE A 66 13.49 -4.23 3.40
N SER A 67 12.79 -5.34 3.18
CA SER A 67 12.00 -6.01 4.21
C SER A 67 12.86 -6.56 5.35
N ARG A 68 14.08 -7.04 5.04
CA ARG A 68 15.06 -7.47 6.06
C ARG A 68 15.56 -6.29 6.89
N ILE A 69 15.95 -5.20 6.25
CA ILE A 69 16.44 -3.98 6.93
C ILE A 69 15.39 -3.45 7.90
N ILE A 70 14.15 -3.25 7.42
CA ILE A 70 13.04 -2.75 8.25
C ILE A 70 12.69 -3.75 9.38
N GLY A 71 12.82 -5.05 9.12
CA GLY A 71 12.64 -6.09 10.13
C GLY A 71 13.66 -5.96 11.27
N THR A 72 14.93 -5.76 10.94
CA THR A 72 15.98 -5.52 11.92
C THR A 72 15.75 -4.21 12.69
N MET A 73 15.39 -3.13 11.98
CA MET A 73 15.07 -1.85 12.61
C MET A 73 13.92 -1.99 13.63
N TRP A 74 12.84 -2.71 13.27
CA TRP A 74 11.71 -2.97 14.16
C TRP A 74 12.10 -3.77 15.41
N GLN A 75 13.00 -4.75 15.26
CA GLN A 75 13.50 -5.51 16.41
C GLN A 75 14.37 -4.65 17.34
N GLN A 76 15.12 -3.71 16.76
CA GLN A 76 15.98 -2.76 17.48
C GLN A 76 15.23 -1.54 18.03
N SER A 77 13.99 -1.29 17.58
CA SER A 77 13.17 -0.18 18.06
C SER A 77 12.79 -0.40 19.52
N SER A 78 12.83 0.66 20.33
CA SER A 78 12.40 0.63 21.73
C SER A 78 10.90 0.31 21.84
N ASP A 79 10.47 -0.22 22.98
CA ASP A 79 9.04 -0.49 23.20
C ASP A 79 8.19 0.77 23.10
N ASP A 80 8.71 1.93 23.54
CA ASP A 80 8.05 3.23 23.41
C ASP A 80 7.79 3.63 21.96
N GLU A 81 8.72 3.31 21.04
CA GLU A 81 8.51 3.59 19.62
C GLU A 81 7.53 2.61 18.98
N ARG A 82 7.47 1.37 19.50
CA ARG A 82 6.59 0.30 18.97
C ARG A 82 5.17 0.42 19.51
N GLU A 83 5.00 0.92 20.72
CA GLU A 83 3.72 1.09 21.41
C GLU A 83 2.68 1.86 20.56
N PRO A 84 2.97 3.05 20.00
CA PRO A 84 1.98 3.76 19.20
C PRO A 84 1.51 2.91 18.02
N PHE A 85 2.42 2.19 17.34
CA PHE A 85 2.04 1.30 16.23
C PHE A 85 1.23 0.08 16.70
N ARG A 86 1.45 -0.42 17.92
CA ARG A 86 0.61 -1.47 18.54
C ARG A 86 -0.80 -0.96 18.78
N LEU A 87 -0.95 0.22 19.37
CA LEU A 87 -2.25 0.85 19.62
C LEU A 87 -3.00 1.15 18.31
N LEU A 88 -2.33 1.78 17.34
CA LEU A 88 -2.87 2.03 16.00
C LEU A 88 -3.32 0.74 15.30
N ALA A 89 -2.56 -0.36 15.45
CA ALA A 89 -2.95 -1.65 14.87
C ALA A 89 -4.22 -2.22 15.52
N VAL A 90 -4.37 -2.07 16.83
CA VAL A 90 -5.57 -2.48 17.56
C VAL A 90 -6.77 -1.65 17.10
N GLU A 91 -6.61 -0.34 16.99
CA GLU A 91 -7.64 0.57 16.49
C GLU A 91 -8.05 0.22 15.05
N LYS A 92 -7.08 0.05 14.15
CA LYS A 92 -7.36 -0.34 12.75
C LYS A 92 -8.05 -1.69 12.62
N LYS A 93 -7.70 -2.64 13.50
CA LYS A 93 -8.38 -3.94 13.59
C LYS A 93 -9.82 -3.77 14.05
N ALA A 94 -10.06 -2.98 15.09
CA ALA A 94 -11.40 -2.70 15.62
C ALA A 94 -12.27 -1.96 14.60
N GLU A 95 -11.73 -0.93 13.94
CA GLU A 95 -12.40 -0.19 12.87
C GLU A 95 -12.82 -1.12 11.71
N LYS A 96 -11.93 -2.02 11.27
CA LYS A 96 -12.26 -2.98 10.21
C LYS A 96 -13.30 -4.00 10.64
N LEU A 97 -13.22 -4.52 11.86
CA LEU A 97 -14.20 -5.48 12.37
C LEU A 97 -15.57 -4.83 12.57
N ARG A 98 -15.60 -3.57 13.02
CA ARG A 98 -16.84 -2.78 13.12
C ARG A 98 -17.46 -2.51 11.75
N ALA A 99 -16.65 -2.19 10.75
CA ALA A 99 -17.13 -1.97 9.38
C ALA A 99 -17.52 -3.28 8.65
N HIS A 100 -16.97 -4.42 9.07
CA HIS A 100 -17.23 -5.72 8.49
C HIS A 100 -17.35 -6.78 9.60
N PRO A 101 -18.48 -6.87 10.29
CA PRO A 101 -18.68 -7.84 11.37
C PRO A 101 -18.56 -9.29 10.88
N ASP A 102 -18.97 -9.59 9.64
CA ASP A 102 -18.80 -10.89 8.97
C ASP A 102 -17.37 -11.19 8.48
N TYR A 103 -16.41 -10.28 8.71
CA TYR A 103 -15.04 -10.49 8.26
C TYR A 103 -14.37 -11.65 8.99
N ARG A 104 -14.17 -12.76 8.28
CA ARG A 104 -13.39 -13.91 8.76
C ARG A 104 -12.16 -14.16 7.91
N TYR A 105 -11.01 -14.26 8.55
CA TYR A 105 -9.77 -14.65 7.86
C TYR A 105 -9.84 -16.11 7.43
N GLN A 106 -9.88 -16.35 6.13
CA GLN A 106 -9.83 -17.67 5.52
C GLN A 106 -8.49 -17.85 4.78
N PRO A 107 -7.48 -18.49 5.41
CA PRO A 107 -6.23 -18.79 4.74
C PRO A 107 -6.49 -19.75 3.56
N ARG A 108 -5.79 -19.55 2.44
CA ARG A 108 -5.92 -20.44 1.28
C ARG A 108 -5.19 -21.76 1.53
N LYS A 109 -5.77 -22.86 1.07
CA LYS A 109 -5.17 -24.19 1.17
C LYS A 109 -3.94 -24.30 0.24
N SER A 110 -2.93 -25.07 0.64
CA SER A 110 -1.65 -25.22 -0.08
C SER A 110 -1.82 -25.72 -1.54
N SER A 111 -2.83 -26.56 -1.79
CA SER A 111 -3.19 -27.06 -3.14
C SER A 111 -3.57 -25.95 -4.11
N GLU A 112 -4.34 -24.95 -3.67
CA GLU A 112 -4.69 -23.78 -4.49
C GLU A 112 -3.50 -22.86 -4.77
N LYS A 113 -2.56 -22.74 -3.84
CA LYS A 113 -1.36 -21.91 -4.00
C LYS A 113 -0.45 -22.45 -5.10
N ARG A 114 -0.28 -23.78 -5.18
CA ARG A 114 0.49 -24.46 -6.23
C ARG A 114 -0.11 -24.23 -7.62
N ARG A 115 -1.44 -24.29 -7.76
CA ARG A 115 -2.14 -24.07 -9.04
C ARG A 115 -1.88 -22.68 -9.66
N ARG A 116 -1.69 -21.64 -8.83
CA ARG A 116 -1.36 -20.28 -9.29
C ARG A 116 0.10 -20.16 -9.77
N MET A 117 1.04 -20.85 -9.11
CA MET A 117 2.43 -20.88 -9.60
C MET A 117 2.51 -21.50 -10.98
N THR A 118 1.79 -22.61 -11.21
CA THR A 118 1.73 -23.24 -12.53
C THR A 118 1.04 -22.34 -13.57
N LYS A 119 -0.06 -21.66 -13.22
CA LYS A 119 -0.74 -20.73 -14.14
C LYS A 119 0.13 -19.53 -14.54
N ASN A 120 0.85 -18.93 -13.59
CA ASN A 120 1.77 -17.83 -13.88
C ASN A 120 2.98 -18.29 -14.71
N LYS A 121 3.48 -19.52 -14.49
CA LYS A 121 4.56 -20.11 -15.30
C LYS A 121 4.12 -20.41 -16.74
N VAL A 122 2.89 -20.92 -16.92
CA VAL A 122 2.32 -21.19 -18.25
C VAL A 122 2.04 -19.90 -19.02
N ALA A 123 1.61 -18.82 -18.35
CA ALA A 123 1.43 -17.52 -18.99
C ALA A 123 2.77 -16.91 -19.44
N ALA A 124 3.84 -17.09 -18.66
CA ALA A 124 5.18 -16.61 -19.01
C ALA A 124 5.87 -17.38 -20.15
N LEU A 125 5.37 -18.56 -20.51
CA LEU A 125 5.87 -19.37 -21.63
C LEU A 125 5.08 -19.13 -22.93
N ARG A 126 4.01 -18.32 -22.87
CA ARG A 126 3.13 -18.00 -24.01
C ARG A 126 3.26 -16.56 -24.49
N ALA A 127 4.15 -15.78 -23.88
CA ALA A 127 4.50 -14.41 -24.26
C ALA A 127 5.96 -14.42 -24.72
#